data_AF-A0A409WDT8-F1
#
_entry.id   AF-A0A409WDT8-F1
#
_cell.length_a   1.000
_cell.length_b   1.000
_cell.length_c   1.000
_cell.angle_alpha   90.00
_cell.angle_beta   90.00
_cell.angle_gamma   90.00
#
_symmetry.space_group_name_H-M   'P 1'
#
loop_
_entity.id
_entity.type
_entity.pdbx_description
1 polymer ?
#
loop_
_entity_poly.entity_id
_entity_poly.type
_entity_poly.pdbx_seq_one_letter_code
_entity_poly.pdbx_strand_id
1 'polypeptide(L)'
;MASSKWAEEKISAKEKPVISEELRELEKDIELRKEGIQRLILASQKYHHALSKKKACPGVGLDDADKMLPVDILGVVMIHHGEEFGEESAFGE
;
A
#
# COMPACT_ATOMS: atom_id res chain seq x y z
N MET A 1 16.65 26.52 64.13
CA MET A 1 15.65 26.19 63.09
C MET A 1 16.26 26.37 61.70
N ALA A 2 17.13 25.44 61.26
CA ALA A 2 17.82 25.55 59.97
C ALA A 2 17.73 24.27 59.11
N SER A 3 16.99 23.25 59.56
CA SER A 3 16.94 21.94 58.89
C SER A 3 15.84 21.82 57.84
N SER A 4 14.77 22.61 57.94
CA SER A 4 13.63 22.54 57.01
C SER A 4 13.94 23.18 55.66
N LYS A 5 14.67 24.30 55.63
CA LYS A 5 14.98 25.00 54.36
C LYS A 5 15.94 24.23 53.45
N TRP A 6 16.88 23.48 54.02
CA TRP A 6 17.79 22.61 53.24
C TRP A 6 17.10 21.37 52.68
N ALA A 7 16.07 20.86 53.37
CA ALA A 7 15.24 19.78 52.86
C ALA A 7 14.32 20.29 51.72
N GLU A 8 13.70 21.45 51.90
CA GLU A 8 12.78 22.04 50.92
C GLU A 8 13.47 22.43 49.60
N GLU A 9 14.70 22.96 49.67
CA GLU A 9 15.49 23.34 48.49
C GLU A 9 15.98 22.12 47.69
N LYS A 10 16.28 21.00 48.34
CA LYS A 10 16.65 19.74 47.65
C LYS A 10 15.47 19.04 46.99
N ILE A 11 14.25 19.19 47.52
CA ILE A 11 13.05 18.59 46.92
C ILE A 11 12.58 19.43 45.72
N SER A 12 12.79 20.75 45.76
CA SER A 12 12.52 21.66 44.63
C SER A 12 13.49 21.50 43.45
N ALA A 13 14.65 20.86 43.68
CA ALA A 13 15.64 20.54 42.64
C ALA A 13 15.41 19.15 42.01
N LYS A 14 14.31 18.47 42.35
CA LYS A 14 13.90 17.24 41.66
C LYS A 14 13.40 17.61 40.27
N GLU A 15 14.35 17.61 39.35
CA GLU A 15 14.25 17.58 37.90
C GLU A 15 12.82 17.50 37.40
N LYS A 16 12.35 18.55 36.68
CA LYS A 16 11.19 18.42 35.81
C LYS A 16 11.36 17.09 35.05
N PRO A 17 10.37 16.18 35.08
CA PRO A 17 10.61 14.80 34.71
C PRO A 17 10.95 14.76 33.23
N VAL A 18 12.24 14.61 32.91
CA VAL A 18 12.78 14.36 31.57
C VAL A 18 12.01 13.22 30.91
N ILE A 19 11.66 12.21 31.72
CA ILE A 19 10.80 11.08 31.39
C ILE A 19 9.44 11.52 30.79
N SER A 20 8.86 12.65 31.21
CA SER A 20 7.55 13.10 30.67
C SER A 20 7.63 13.77 29.31
N GLU A 21 8.79 14.32 28.94
CA GLU A 21 9.00 14.93 27.62
C GLU A 21 9.32 13.84 26.59
N GLU A 22 10.21 12.91 26.94
CA GLU A 22 10.52 11.71 26.14
C GLU A 22 9.26 10.88 25.84
N LEU A 23 8.40 10.66 26.84
CA LEU A 23 7.13 9.94 26.65
C LEU A 23 6.19 10.67 25.70
N ARG A 24 6.11 12.00 25.79
CA ARG A 24 5.26 12.81 24.91
C ARG A 24 5.74 12.79 23.47
N GLU A 25 7.06 12.82 23.27
CA GLU A 25 7.65 12.67 21.95
C GLU A 25 7.36 11.28 21.36
N LEU A 26 7.45 10.23 22.20
CA LEU A 26 7.12 8.86 21.80
C LEU A 26 5.64 8.72 21.43
N GLU A 27 4.72 9.28 22.22
CA GLU A 27 3.29 9.29 21.91
C GLU A 27 3.00 9.95 20.56
N LYS A 28 3.68 11.08 20.28
CA LYS A 28 3.55 11.77 19.00
C LYS A 28 4.07 10.92 17.83
N ASP A 29 5.20 10.25 17.99
CA ASP A 29 5.75 9.35 16.97
C ASP A 29 4.83 8.14 16.71
N ILE A 30 4.25 7.56 17.77
CA ILE A 30 3.29 6.45 17.66
C ILE A 30 2.06 6.88 16.86
N GLU A 31 1.48 8.05 17.15
CA GLU A 31 0.30 8.53 16.43
C GLU A 31 0.63 8.83 14.96
N LEU A 32 1.78 9.46 14.68
CA LEU A 32 2.26 9.69 13.30
C LEU A 32 2.43 8.38 12.51
N ARG A 33 3.02 7.36 13.13
CA ARG A 33 3.18 6.03 12.53
C ARG A 33 1.84 5.36 12.28
N LYS A 34 0.93 5.41 13.25
CA LYS A 34 -0.43 4.84 13.14
C LYS A 34 -1.19 5.46 11.97
N GLU A 35 -1.21 6.79 11.87
CA GLU A 35 -1.83 7.47 10.74
C GLU A 35 -1.17 7.11 9.40
N GLY A 36 0.17 7.05 9.37
CA GLY A 36 0.93 6.65 8.20
C GLY A 36 0.57 5.25 7.72
N ILE A 37 0.49 4.28 8.63
CA ILE A 37 0.13 2.89 8.35
C ILE A 37 -1.31 2.81 7.82
N GLN A 38 -2.25 3.56 8.39
CA GLN A 38 -3.64 3.59 7.90
C GLN A 38 -3.71 4.08 6.45
N ARG A 39 -3.01 5.17 6.11
CA ARG A 39 -2.92 5.67 4.73
C ARG A 39 -2.28 4.64 3.80
N LEU A 40 -1.23 3.96 4.26
CA LEU A 40 -0.51 2.95 3.48
C LEU A 40 -1.38 1.72 3.20
N ILE A 41 -2.17 1.25 4.16
CA ILE A 41 -3.13 0.16 3.98
C ILE A 41 -4.17 0.53 2.93
N LEU A 42 -4.78 1.73 3.04
CA LEU A 42 -5.78 2.19 2.08
C LEU A 42 -5.21 2.32 0.66
N ALA A 43 -4.01 2.87 0.52
CA ALA A 43 -3.33 2.97 -0.77
C ALA A 43 -3.01 1.59 -1.35
N SER A 44 -2.53 0.65 -0.51
CA SER A 44 -2.22 -0.73 -0.91
C SER A 44 -3.45 -1.50 -1.37
N GLN A 45 -4.59 -1.34 -0.70
CA GLN A 45 -5.86 -1.93 -1.11
C GLN A 45 -6.32 -1.39 -2.48
N LYS A 46 -6.23 -0.08 -2.70
CA LYS A 46 -6.55 0.52 -4.01
C LYS A 46 -5.62 0.03 -5.11
N TYR A 47 -4.32 -0.06 -4.83
CA TYR A 47 -3.34 -0.56 -5.78
C TYR A 47 -3.59 -2.03 -6.13
N HIS A 48 -3.83 -2.87 -5.11
CA HIS A 48 -4.19 -4.28 -5.30
C HIS A 48 -5.44 -4.44 -6.16
N HIS A 49 -6.49 -3.63 -5.90
CA HIS A 49 -7.72 -3.63 -6.71
C HIS A 49 -7.49 -3.19 -8.16
N ALA A 50 -6.62 -2.21 -8.38
CA ALA A 50 -6.26 -1.79 -9.73
C ALA A 50 -5.51 -2.90 -10.49
N LEU A 51 -4.61 -3.62 -9.81
CA LEU A 51 -3.91 -4.78 -10.38
C LEU A 51 -4.84 -5.96 -10.64
N SER A 52 -5.76 -6.26 -9.72
CA SER A 52 -6.71 -7.37 -9.90
C SER A 52 -7.68 -7.14 -11.05
N LYS A 53 -8.03 -5.88 -11.33
CA LYS A 53 -8.82 -5.49 -12.52
C LYS A 53 -8.04 -5.48 -13.82
N LYS A 54 -6.72 -5.39 -13.74
CA LYS A 54 -5.84 -5.48 -14.91
C LYS A 54 -5.65 -6.94 -15.37
N LYS A 55 -6.11 -7.92 -14.57
CA LYS A 55 -6.29 -9.30 -15.03
C LYS A 55 -7.53 -9.43 -15.92
N ALA A 56 -7.26 -10.03 -17.07
CA ALA A 56 -8.16 -10.56 -18.09
C ALA A 56 -9.00 -9.53 -18.86
N CYS A 57 -8.60 -9.28 -20.12
CA CYS A 57 -9.57 -8.98 -21.17
C CYS A 57 -10.69 -10.04 -21.10
N PRO A 58 -11.92 -9.65 -20.75
CA PRO A 58 -13.02 -10.61 -20.64
C PRO A 58 -13.32 -11.15 -22.05
N GLY A 59 -13.20 -12.46 -22.25
CA GLY A 59 -13.50 -13.12 -23.52
C GLY A 59 -12.41 -14.06 -24.02
N VAL A 60 -11.17 -13.92 -23.52
CA VAL A 60 -10.09 -14.87 -23.83
C VAL A 60 -9.98 -15.81 -22.63
N GLY A 61 -10.44 -17.06 -22.76
CA GLY A 61 -10.44 -18.07 -21.70
C GLY A 61 -9.04 -18.51 -21.29
N LEU A 62 -8.26 -17.61 -20.70
CA LEU A 62 -6.85 -17.79 -20.35
C LEU A 62 -6.69 -17.55 -18.85
N ASP A 63 -6.93 -18.60 -18.06
CA ASP A 63 -6.54 -18.64 -16.64
C ASP A 63 -5.03 -18.45 -16.41
N ASP A 64 -4.21 -18.49 -17.48
CA ASP A 64 -2.74 -18.27 -17.48
C ASP A 64 -2.32 -16.83 -17.89
N ALA A 65 -3.24 -15.85 -17.87
CA ALA A 65 -2.96 -14.45 -18.27
C ALA A 65 -1.85 -13.74 -17.45
N ASP A 66 -1.39 -14.32 -16.34
CA ASP A 66 -0.24 -13.79 -15.58
C ASP A 66 1.10 -13.91 -16.32
N LYS A 67 1.18 -14.69 -17.41
CA LYS A 67 2.42 -14.93 -18.16
C LYS A 67 2.46 -14.30 -19.55
N MET A 68 1.35 -13.77 -20.05
CA MET A 68 1.25 -13.22 -21.40
C MET A 68 1.42 -11.70 -21.40
N LEU A 69 2.29 -11.20 -22.28
CA LEU A 69 2.42 -9.77 -22.52
C LEU A 69 1.16 -9.25 -23.23
N PRO A 70 0.85 -7.94 -23.13
CA PRO A 70 -0.28 -7.36 -23.85
C PRO A 70 -0.30 -7.61 -25.36
N VAL A 71 0.89 -7.75 -25.99
CA VAL A 71 1.02 -8.10 -27.41
C VAL A 71 0.61 -9.54 -27.70
N ASP A 72 0.87 -10.46 -26.77
CA ASP A 72 0.47 -11.87 -26.91
C ASP A 72 -1.06 -11.99 -26.84
N ILE A 73 -1.69 -11.25 -25.92
CA ILE A 73 -3.16 -11.18 -25.78
C ILE A 73 -3.79 -10.63 -27.07
N LEU A 74 -3.23 -9.55 -27.62
CA LEU A 74 -3.70 -8.98 -28.89
C LEU A 74 -3.57 -10.00 -30.04
N GLY A 75 -2.46 -10.71 -30.11
CA GLY A 75 -2.24 -11.76 -31.12
C GLY A 75 -3.29 -12.87 -31.04
N VAL A 76 -3.61 -13.36 -29.83
CA VAL A 76 -4.65 -14.39 -29.64
C VAL A 76 -6.03 -13.88 -30.09
N VAL A 77 -6.38 -12.63 -29.77
CA VAL A 77 -7.65 -12.03 -30.21
C VAL A 77 -7.70 -11.90 -31.73
N MET A 78 -6.59 -11.50 -32.36
CA MET A 78 -6.52 -11.36 -33.81
C MET A 78 -6.62 -12.71 -34.54
N ILE A 79 -6.00 -13.77 -34.00
CA ILE A 79 -6.12 -15.13 -34.53
C ILE A 79 -7.58 -15.59 -34.45
N HIS A 80 -8.20 -15.52 -33.26
CA HIS A 80 -9.60 -15.91 -33.11
C HIS A 80 -10.54 -15.11 -34.00
N HIS A 81 -10.31 -13.81 -34.14
CA HIS A 81 -11.10 -12.99 -35.03
C HIS A 81 -10.92 -13.39 -36.50
N GLY A 82 -9.70 -13.73 -36.93
CA GLY A 82 -9.43 -14.26 -38.27
C GLY A 82 -10.15 -15.58 -38.55
N GLU A 83 -10.19 -16.48 -37.56
CA GLU A 83 -10.91 -17.76 -37.63
C GLU A 83 -12.44 -17.60 -37.78
N GLU A 84 -13.01 -16.47 -37.38
CA GLU A 84 -14.43 -16.16 -37.61
C GLU A 84 -14.72 -15.85 -39.09
N PHE A 85 -13.69 -15.53 -39.89
CA PHE A 85 -13.82 -15.34 -41.33
C PHE A 85 -13.41 -16.62 -42.07
N GLY A 86 -14.16 -16.97 -43.11
CA GLY A 86 -13.79 -18.10 -43.99
C GLY A 86 -12.51 -17.82 -44.79
N GLU A 87 -11.90 -18.88 -45.31
CA GLU A 87 -10.60 -18.85 -46.04
C GLU A 87 -10.60 -17.93 -47.28
N GLU A 88 -11.76 -17.51 -47.78
CA GLU A 88 -11.86 -16.58 -48.91
C GLU A 88 -11.78 -15.10 -48.49
N SER A 89 -11.72 -14.83 -47.18
CA SER A 89 -11.58 -13.48 -46.63
C SER A 89 -10.11 -13.12 -46.47
N ALA A 90 -9.73 -11.92 -46.91
CA ALA A 90 -8.40 -11.35 -46.66
C ALA A 90 -8.05 -11.19 -45.16
N PHE A 91 -9.01 -11.42 -44.25
CA PHE A 91 -8.80 -11.42 -42.80
C PHE A 91 -8.52 -12.80 -42.19
N GLY A 92 -8.79 -13.89 -42.93
CA GLY A 92 -8.61 -15.28 -42.47
C GLY A 92 -7.44 -16.04 -43.13
N GLU A 93 -6.78 -15.45 -44.15
CA GLU A 93 -5.57 -16.00 -44.82
C GLU A 93 -4.25 -15.62 -44.12
#